data_AF-A0A1G0B2C6-F1
#
_entry.id   AF-A0A1G0B2C6-F1
#
_cell.length_a   1.000
_cell.length_b   1.000
_cell.length_c   1.000
_cell.angle_alpha   90.00
_cell.angle_beta   90.00
_cell.angle_gamma   90.00
#
_symmetry.space_group_name_H-M   'P 1'
#
loop_
_entity.id
_entity.type
_entity.pdbx_description
1 polymer ?
#
loop_
_entity_poly.entity_id
_entity_poly.type
_entity_poly.pdbx_seq_one_letter_code
_entity_poly.pdbx_strand_id
1 'polypeptide(L)'
;MNKKIIKPRYFKFPSLGERKALSNAIPKYERLTFNQINAISSALNREYNFDEINRIDNLYYWNYIFSKKLFKLSETHLFLLTHYERGFKEKILDCNQRELVDNILFNYFTEIFYYFFFSALETLAHILNKQHKLKFKDHKVKFNNELIEKIENESIKSIILKFNCSIENAREKRNSFTHRFPKNEKDFRTKSSVVNGRNTLSAGSGEFISNYEFLKNINESSELFKKLLDNLKLEIK
;
A
#
# COMPACT_ATOMS: atom_id res chain seq x y z
N MET A 1 36.51 10.90 6.88
CA MET A 1 35.43 9.89 6.80
C MET A 1 36.00 8.59 6.25
N ASN A 2 35.92 7.47 7.00
CA ASN A 2 36.37 6.17 6.49
C ASN A 2 35.40 5.66 5.41
N LYS A 3 35.93 5.36 4.22
CA LYS A 3 35.16 4.89 3.06
C LYS A 3 34.71 3.44 3.33
N LYS A 4 33.43 3.21 3.61
CA LYS A 4 32.86 1.85 3.73
C LYS A 4 32.62 1.29 2.32
N ILE A 5 33.40 0.32 1.89
CA ILE A 5 33.19 -0.40 0.62
C ILE A 5 32.15 -1.50 0.86
N ILE A 6 31.00 -1.43 0.19
CA ILE A 6 29.97 -2.46 0.28
C ILE A 6 30.36 -3.63 -0.64
N LYS A 7 30.51 -4.83 -0.07
CA LYS A 7 30.81 -6.04 -0.85
C LYS A 7 29.53 -6.66 -1.41
N PRO A 8 29.50 -7.11 -2.69
CA PRO A 8 28.33 -7.72 -3.31
C PRO A 8 27.72 -8.88 -2.51
N ARG A 9 28.55 -9.66 -1.81
CA ARG A 9 28.13 -10.80 -0.97
C ARG A 9 27.12 -10.46 0.13
N TYR A 10 26.98 -9.18 0.48
CA TYR A 10 26.03 -8.72 1.50
C TYR A 10 24.63 -8.43 0.92
N PHE A 11 24.50 -8.23 -0.40
CA PHE A 11 23.20 -8.10 -1.05
C PHE A 11 22.57 -9.49 -1.21
N LYS A 12 21.74 -9.86 -0.23
CA LYS A 12 21.07 -11.16 -0.21
C LYS A 12 19.56 -10.98 -0.17
N PHE A 13 18.87 -11.61 -1.12
CA PHE A 13 17.44 -11.83 -1.04
C PHE A 13 17.08 -12.74 0.15
N PRO A 14 15.81 -12.77 0.57
CA PRO A 14 15.34 -13.74 1.55
C PRO A 14 15.57 -15.18 1.06
N SER A 15 16.27 -15.96 1.87
CA SER A 15 16.48 -17.39 1.67
C SER A 15 15.17 -18.16 1.82
N LEU A 16 15.13 -19.42 1.35
CA LEU A 16 13.96 -20.29 1.53
C LEU A 16 13.62 -20.49 3.01
N GLY A 17 14.62 -20.58 3.90
CA GLY A 17 14.42 -20.71 5.33
C GLY A 17 13.75 -19.48 5.94
N GLU A 18 14.28 -18.29 5.65
CA GLU A 18 13.70 -17.01 6.10
C GLU A 18 12.28 -16.82 5.58
N ARG A 19 12.04 -17.16 4.30
CA ARG A 19 10.69 -17.07 3.70
C ARG A 19 9.69 -17.95 4.44
N LYS A 20 10.07 -19.20 4.77
CA LYS A 20 9.20 -20.12 5.52
C LYS A 20 8.96 -19.65 6.96
N ALA A 21 9.98 -19.11 7.62
CA ALA A 21 9.86 -18.63 8.99
C ALA A 21 8.94 -17.41 9.10
N LEU A 22 9.04 -16.48 8.14
CA LEU A 22 8.36 -15.18 8.19
C LEU A 22 7.02 -15.16 7.45
N SER A 23 6.72 -16.14 6.59
CA SER A 23 5.46 -16.14 5.81
C SER A 23 4.20 -16.10 6.67
N ASN A 24 4.26 -16.62 7.90
CA ASN A 24 3.10 -16.63 8.81
C ASN A 24 2.81 -15.25 9.42
N ALA A 25 3.79 -14.33 9.42
CA ALA A 25 3.62 -12.96 9.89
C ALA A 25 3.05 -12.03 8.81
N ILE A 26 2.94 -12.51 7.56
CA ILE A 26 2.43 -11.74 6.43
C ILE A 26 0.96 -12.10 6.21
N PRO A 27 0.05 -11.10 6.21
CA PRO A 27 -1.36 -11.34 5.92
C PRO A 27 -1.57 -12.04 4.58
N LYS A 28 -2.42 -13.06 4.58
CA LYS A 28 -2.93 -13.68 3.35
C LYS A 28 -4.15 -12.92 2.90
N TYR A 29 -4.03 -12.22 1.79
CA TYR A 29 -5.15 -11.48 1.19
C TYR A 29 -6.04 -12.42 0.39
N GLU A 30 -7.33 -12.45 0.71
CA GLU A 30 -8.31 -13.13 -0.12
C GLU A 30 -8.45 -12.43 -1.47
N ARG A 31 -8.56 -13.22 -2.53
CA ARG A 31 -8.79 -12.72 -3.87
C ARG A 31 -10.27 -12.55 -4.09
N LEU A 32 -10.66 -11.46 -4.73
CA LEU A 32 -12.02 -11.33 -5.24
C LEU A 32 -12.19 -12.27 -6.44
N THR A 33 -13.42 -12.69 -6.69
CA THR A 33 -13.76 -13.61 -7.78
C THR A 33 -14.78 -12.97 -8.71
N PHE A 34 -14.40 -12.80 -9.97
CA PHE A 34 -15.27 -12.31 -11.04
C PHE A 34 -15.15 -13.23 -12.24
N ASN A 35 -16.27 -13.51 -12.89
CA ASN A 35 -16.31 -14.36 -14.07
C ASN A 35 -15.64 -13.70 -15.27
N GLN A 36 -14.83 -14.47 -15.98
CA GLN A 36 -14.29 -14.07 -17.28
C GLN A 36 -15.32 -14.38 -18.36
N ILE A 37 -15.60 -13.41 -19.21
CA ILE A 37 -16.44 -13.58 -20.40
C ILE A 37 -15.62 -13.31 -21.66
N ASN A 38 -16.08 -13.84 -22.80
CA ASN A 38 -15.60 -13.39 -24.10
C ASN A 38 -16.51 -12.25 -24.58
N ALA A 39 -16.04 -11.02 -24.46
CA ALA A 39 -16.86 -9.83 -24.74
C ALA A 39 -17.48 -9.83 -26.15
N ILE A 40 -16.74 -10.30 -27.17
CA ILE A 40 -17.23 -10.36 -28.56
C ILE A 40 -18.30 -11.44 -28.70
N SER A 41 -18.04 -12.64 -28.19
CA SER A 41 -19.00 -13.75 -28.25
C SER A 41 -20.29 -13.40 -27.52
N SER A 42 -20.19 -12.86 -26.31
CA SER A 42 -21.37 -12.49 -25.51
C SER A 42 -22.19 -11.39 -26.18
N ALA A 43 -21.55 -10.47 -26.91
CA ALA A 43 -22.24 -9.45 -27.71
C ALA A 43 -22.96 -10.05 -28.92
N LEU A 44 -22.28 -10.91 -29.69
CA LEU A 44 -22.86 -11.56 -30.88
C LEU A 44 -24.02 -12.48 -30.51
N ASN A 45 -23.90 -13.22 -29.40
CA ASN A 45 -24.92 -14.13 -28.90
C ASN A 45 -26.04 -13.42 -28.14
N ARG A 46 -25.94 -12.11 -27.90
CA ARG A 46 -26.89 -11.31 -27.10
C ARG A 46 -27.10 -11.88 -25.69
N GLU A 47 -26.06 -12.46 -25.09
CA GLU A 47 -26.09 -12.98 -23.71
C GLU A 47 -26.28 -11.86 -22.69
N TYR A 48 -25.70 -10.69 -22.97
CA TYR A 48 -25.76 -9.50 -22.14
C TYR A 48 -25.83 -8.25 -23.02
N ASN A 49 -26.26 -7.11 -22.46
CA ASN A 49 -26.14 -5.83 -23.15
C ASN A 49 -24.69 -5.29 -23.11
N PHE A 50 -24.35 -4.32 -23.97
CA PHE A 50 -22.99 -3.80 -24.07
C PHE A 50 -22.44 -3.21 -22.77
N ASP A 51 -23.28 -2.55 -21.96
CA ASP A 51 -22.87 -1.99 -20.67
C ASP A 51 -22.53 -3.08 -19.66
N GLU A 52 -23.30 -4.17 -19.65
CA GLU A 52 -23.05 -5.34 -18.80
C GLU A 52 -21.79 -6.08 -19.22
N ILE A 53 -21.59 -6.29 -20.53
CA ILE A 53 -20.36 -6.89 -21.07
C ILE A 53 -19.16 -6.05 -20.66
N ASN A 54 -19.21 -4.74 -20.90
CA ASN A 54 -18.13 -3.84 -20.52
C ASN A 54 -17.83 -3.94 -19.03
N ARG A 55 -18.86 -3.96 -18.18
CA ARG A 55 -18.71 -4.03 -16.72
C ARG A 55 -18.06 -5.34 -16.27
N ILE A 56 -18.55 -6.49 -16.75
CA ILE A 56 -18.04 -7.81 -16.34
C ILE A 56 -16.59 -7.98 -16.78
N ASP A 57 -16.28 -7.68 -18.05
CA ASP A 57 -14.93 -7.79 -18.60
C ASP A 57 -13.94 -6.88 -17.86
N ASN A 58 -14.35 -5.63 -17.56
CA ASN A 58 -13.52 -4.71 -16.78
C ASN A 58 -13.31 -5.19 -15.34
N LEU A 59 -14.33 -5.75 -14.68
CA LEU A 59 -14.19 -6.27 -13.32
C LEU A 59 -13.20 -7.43 -13.27
N TYR A 60 -13.27 -8.35 -14.24
CA TYR A 60 -12.28 -9.42 -14.38
C TYR A 60 -10.86 -8.85 -14.55
N TYR A 61 -10.67 -7.92 -15.49
CA TYR A 61 -9.37 -7.31 -15.76
C TYR A 61 -8.80 -6.58 -14.53
N TRP A 62 -9.60 -5.75 -13.86
CA TRP A 62 -9.16 -5.02 -12.67
C TRP A 62 -8.84 -5.96 -11.51
N ASN A 63 -9.60 -7.05 -11.34
CA ASN A 63 -9.29 -8.06 -10.34
C ASN A 63 -8.01 -8.85 -10.64
N TYR A 64 -7.72 -9.12 -11.91
CA TYR A 64 -6.46 -9.70 -12.34
C TYR A 64 -5.27 -8.81 -11.96
N ILE A 65 -5.36 -7.50 -12.24
CA ILE A 65 -4.34 -6.52 -11.82
C ILE A 65 -4.24 -6.47 -10.30
N PHE A 66 -5.39 -6.42 -9.60
CA PHE A 66 -5.45 -6.36 -8.15
C PHE A 66 -4.73 -7.55 -7.52
N SER A 67 -5.00 -8.76 -7.99
CA SER A 67 -4.36 -9.99 -7.53
C SER A 67 -2.84 -9.97 -7.68
N LYS A 68 -2.32 -9.41 -8.78
CA LYS A 68 -0.88 -9.22 -8.98
C LYS A 68 -0.29 -8.20 -8.00
N LYS A 69 -1.02 -7.11 -7.72
CA LYS A 69 -0.59 -6.11 -6.74
C LYS A 69 -0.60 -6.67 -5.32
N LEU A 70 -1.60 -7.46 -4.94
CA LEU A 70 -1.63 -8.16 -3.66
C LEU A 70 -0.43 -9.10 -3.49
N PHE A 71 -0.07 -9.86 -4.54
CA PHE A 71 1.13 -10.68 -4.53
C PHE A 71 2.40 -9.86 -4.29
N LYS A 72 2.55 -8.72 -5.00
CA LYS A 72 3.70 -7.82 -4.81
C LYS A 72 3.72 -7.14 -3.45
N LEU A 73 2.55 -6.83 -2.89
CA LEU A 73 2.43 -6.29 -1.54
C LEU A 73 2.93 -7.32 -0.51
N SER A 74 2.47 -8.57 -0.58
CA SER A 74 2.96 -9.64 0.30
C SER A 74 4.46 -9.92 0.12
N GLU A 75 4.96 -9.92 -1.11
CA GLU A 75 6.39 -10.13 -1.40
C GLU A 75 7.25 -9.02 -0.78
N THR A 76 6.84 -7.77 -0.93
CA THR A 76 7.60 -6.62 -0.44
C THR A 76 7.56 -6.53 1.08
N HIS A 77 6.43 -6.86 1.71
CA HIS A 77 6.32 -6.99 3.17
C HIS A 77 7.25 -8.08 3.71
N LEU A 78 7.30 -9.25 3.06
CA LEU A 78 8.23 -10.33 3.43
C LEU A 78 9.70 -9.91 3.33
N PHE A 79 10.06 -9.18 2.27
CA PHE A 79 11.45 -8.76 2.04
C PHE A 79 11.86 -7.71 3.07
N LEU A 80 11.02 -6.71 3.30
CA LEU A 80 11.18 -5.73 4.38
C LEU A 80 11.38 -6.42 5.74
N LEU A 81 10.48 -7.33 6.11
CA LEU A 81 10.54 -8.01 7.40
C LEU A 81 11.84 -8.82 7.53
N THR A 82 12.25 -9.51 6.47
CA THR A 82 13.52 -10.27 6.46
C THR A 82 14.72 -9.38 6.76
N HIS A 83 14.81 -8.21 6.12
CA HIS A 83 15.93 -7.29 6.34
C HIS A 83 15.89 -6.67 7.74
N TYR A 84 14.69 -6.44 8.30
CA TYR A 84 14.54 -6.00 9.67
C TYR A 84 15.02 -7.06 10.68
N GLU A 85 14.57 -8.32 10.52
CA GLU A 85 14.90 -9.44 11.42
C GLU A 85 16.39 -9.81 11.39
N ARG A 86 17.09 -9.57 10.26
CA ARG A 86 18.55 -9.72 10.21
C ARG A 86 19.30 -8.75 11.13
N GLY A 87 18.64 -7.68 11.56
CA GLY A 87 19.13 -6.72 12.53
C GLY A 87 20.13 -5.72 11.95
N PHE A 88 19.90 -4.44 12.21
CA PHE A 88 20.80 -3.34 11.87
C PHE A 88 20.65 -2.19 12.87
N LYS A 89 21.62 -1.27 12.88
CA LYS A 89 21.55 -0.05 13.69
C LYS A 89 20.64 0.98 13.00
N GLU A 90 19.93 1.77 13.80
CA GLU A 90 19.00 2.79 13.29
C GLU A 90 19.74 3.85 12.45
N LYS A 91 20.90 4.30 12.93
CA LYS A 91 21.78 5.24 12.23
C LYS A 91 22.72 4.49 11.29
N ILE A 92 22.66 4.84 10.00
CA ILE A 92 23.49 4.29 8.93
C ILE A 92 24.99 4.39 9.24
N LEU A 93 25.42 5.48 9.90
CA LEU A 93 26.82 5.70 10.26
C LEU A 93 27.35 4.65 11.25
N ASP A 94 26.47 4.12 12.11
CA ASP A 94 26.80 3.16 13.15
C ASP A 94 26.79 1.70 12.63
N CYS A 95 26.21 1.46 11.46
CA CYS A 95 26.12 0.13 10.86
C CYS A 95 27.49 -0.41 10.40
N ASN A 96 27.77 -1.69 10.64
CA ASN A 96 28.83 -2.40 9.90
C ASN A 96 28.41 -2.64 8.42
N GLN A 97 29.28 -3.20 7.57
CA GLN A 97 28.99 -3.38 6.14
C GLN A 97 27.75 -4.23 5.84
N ARG A 98 27.50 -5.29 6.62
CA ARG A 98 26.31 -6.15 6.48
C ARG A 98 25.06 -5.39 6.89
N GLU A 99 25.08 -4.81 8.08
CA GLU A 99 23.97 -4.02 8.64
C GLU A 99 23.63 -2.82 7.75
N LEU A 100 24.63 -2.22 7.10
CA LEU A 100 24.43 -1.13 6.15
C LEU A 100 23.58 -1.59 4.96
N VAL A 101 23.86 -2.77 4.41
CA VAL A 101 23.07 -3.32 3.30
C VAL A 101 21.65 -3.66 3.74
N ASP A 102 21.49 -4.33 4.89
CA ASP A 102 20.15 -4.67 5.40
C ASP A 102 19.33 -3.41 5.74
N ASN A 103 19.95 -2.36 6.30
CA ASN A 103 19.30 -1.06 6.55
C ASN A 103 18.88 -0.39 5.22
N ILE A 104 19.75 -0.36 4.20
CA ILE A 104 19.42 0.18 2.88
C ILE A 104 18.26 -0.60 2.23
N LEU A 105 18.30 -1.93 2.27
CA LEU A 105 17.27 -2.77 1.67
C LEU A 105 15.95 -2.67 2.43
N PHE A 106 15.98 -2.58 3.77
CA PHE A 106 14.80 -2.27 4.57
C PHE A 106 14.17 -0.94 4.15
N ASN A 107 15.00 0.11 4.02
CA ASN A 107 14.53 1.42 3.57
C ASN A 107 13.87 1.37 2.20
N TYR A 108 14.56 0.74 1.24
CA TYR A 108 14.04 0.54 -0.10
C TYR A 108 12.70 -0.20 -0.10
N PHE A 109 12.62 -1.38 0.54
CA PHE A 109 11.37 -2.15 0.57
C PHE A 109 10.26 -1.49 1.38
N THR A 110 10.57 -0.56 2.29
CA THR A 110 9.54 0.27 2.94
C THR A 110 8.82 1.15 1.92
N GLU A 111 9.57 1.87 1.08
CA GLU A 111 8.96 2.73 0.05
C GLU A 111 8.17 1.90 -0.98
N ILE A 112 8.74 0.78 -1.41
CA ILE A 112 8.09 -0.13 -2.35
C ILE A 112 6.82 -0.75 -1.74
N PHE A 113 6.80 -1.08 -0.45
CA PHE A 113 5.59 -1.54 0.24
C PHE A 113 4.48 -0.49 0.14
N TYR A 114 4.74 0.76 0.53
CA TYR A 114 3.71 1.80 0.49
C TYR A 114 3.25 2.08 -0.94
N TYR A 115 4.16 2.03 -1.92
CA TYR A 115 3.79 2.11 -3.33
C TYR A 115 2.75 1.04 -3.70
N PHE A 116 3.03 -0.25 -3.42
CA PHE A 116 2.09 -1.31 -3.76
C PHE A 116 0.82 -1.29 -2.91
N PHE A 117 0.90 -0.87 -1.64
CA PHE A 117 -0.24 -0.74 -0.75
C PHE A 117 -1.25 0.27 -1.31
N PHE A 118 -0.82 1.50 -1.58
CA PHE A 118 -1.70 2.52 -2.15
C PHE A 118 -2.11 2.19 -3.59
N SER A 119 -1.22 1.63 -4.39
CA SER A 119 -1.54 1.18 -5.75
C SER A 119 -2.61 0.07 -5.76
N ALA A 120 -2.64 -0.81 -4.75
CA ALA A 120 -3.70 -1.80 -4.59
C ALA A 120 -5.03 -1.15 -4.21
N LEU A 121 -5.03 -0.14 -3.31
CA LEU A 121 -6.22 0.63 -2.96
C LEU A 121 -6.82 1.36 -4.17
N GLU A 122 -5.98 1.96 -5.01
CA GLU A 122 -6.44 2.59 -6.25
C GLU A 122 -7.08 1.58 -7.20
N THR A 123 -6.51 0.38 -7.34
CA THR A 123 -7.15 -0.68 -8.12
C THR A 123 -8.46 -1.18 -7.49
N LEU A 124 -8.54 -1.28 -6.16
CA LEU A 124 -9.79 -1.58 -5.48
C LEU A 124 -10.85 -0.50 -5.75
N ALA A 125 -10.47 0.77 -5.84
CA ALA A 125 -11.37 1.86 -6.22
C ALA A 125 -11.93 1.67 -7.65
N HIS A 126 -11.14 1.19 -8.60
CA HIS A 126 -11.63 0.85 -9.94
C HIS A 126 -12.64 -0.29 -9.91
N ILE A 127 -12.39 -1.33 -9.10
CA ILE A 127 -13.33 -2.44 -8.90
C ILE A 127 -14.65 -1.91 -8.32
N LEU A 128 -14.59 -1.10 -7.26
CA LEU A 128 -15.78 -0.50 -6.63
C LEU A 128 -16.55 0.40 -7.61
N ASN A 129 -15.86 1.22 -8.40
CA ASN A 129 -16.47 2.08 -9.42
C ASN A 129 -17.28 1.28 -10.44
N LYS A 130 -16.75 0.15 -10.92
CA LYS A 130 -17.43 -0.73 -11.88
C LYS A 130 -18.53 -1.57 -11.21
N GLN A 131 -18.27 -2.12 -10.02
CA GLN A 131 -19.21 -2.95 -9.26
C GLN A 131 -20.50 -2.19 -8.97
N HIS A 132 -20.37 -0.98 -8.42
CA HIS A 132 -21.48 -0.13 -7.99
C HIS A 132 -21.95 0.85 -9.07
N LYS A 133 -21.43 0.74 -10.31
CA LYS A 133 -21.82 1.59 -11.45
C LYS A 133 -21.73 3.09 -11.13
N LEU A 134 -20.65 3.52 -10.45
CA LEU A 134 -20.49 4.91 -9.95
C LEU A 134 -20.16 5.94 -11.05
N LYS A 135 -19.86 5.47 -12.26
CA LYS A 135 -19.62 6.27 -13.48
C LYS A 135 -18.47 7.28 -13.39
N PHE A 136 -17.49 7.06 -12.51
CA PHE A 136 -16.24 7.83 -12.56
C PHE A 136 -15.44 7.46 -13.83
N LYS A 137 -14.87 8.48 -14.48
CA LYS A 137 -13.89 8.28 -15.57
C LYS A 137 -12.62 7.67 -15.00
N ASP A 138 -12.00 6.73 -15.72
CA ASP A 138 -10.88 5.94 -15.19
C ASP A 138 -9.72 6.78 -14.63
N HIS A 139 -9.29 7.85 -15.31
CA HIS A 139 -8.22 8.72 -14.83
C HIS A 139 -8.57 9.57 -13.59
N LYS A 140 -9.85 9.58 -13.17
CA LYS A 140 -10.34 10.29 -11.98
C LYS A 140 -10.65 9.34 -10.82
N VAL A 141 -10.66 8.03 -11.05
CA VAL A 141 -10.92 7.06 -9.99
C VAL A 141 -9.82 7.18 -8.96
N LYS A 142 -10.22 7.42 -7.70
CA LYS A 142 -9.32 7.46 -6.56
C LYS A 142 -9.92 6.76 -5.36
N PHE A 143 -9.10 6.13 -4.53
CA PHE A 143 -9.56 5.63 -3.23
C PHE A 143 -9.66 6.78 -2.23
N ASN A 144 -10.79 7.50 -2.26
CA ASN A 144 -11.08 8.69 -1.46
C ASN A 144 -12.55 8.76 -1.02
N ASN A 145 -12.86 9.72 -0.14
CA ASN A 145 -14.23 9.92 0.36
C ASN A 145 -15.23 10.20 -0.77
N GLU A 146 -14.84 10.93 -1.82
CA GLU A 146 -15.73 11.21 -2.96
C GLU A 146 -16.26 9.93 -3.63
N LEU A 147 -15.40 8.94 -3.85
CA LEU A 147 -15.81 7.66 -4.41
C LEU A 147 -16.68 6.88 -3.41
N ILE A 148 -16.28 6.87 -2.14
CA ILE A 148 -16.95 6.09 -1.09
C ILE A 148 -18.37 6.61 -0.83
N GLU A 149 -18.56 7.94 -0.84
CA GLU A 149 -19.86 8.57 -0.61
C GLU A 149 -20.91 8.19 -1.66
N LYS A 150 -20.50 7.84 -2.88
CA LYS A 150 -21.41 7.40 -3.95
C LYS A 150 -21.84 5.94 -3.87
N ILE A 151 -21.28 5.16 -2.95
CA ILE A 151 -21.68 3.76 -2.77
C ILE A 151 -23.02 3.72 -2.01
N GLU A 152 -24.08 3.25 -2.66
CA GLU A 152 -25.43 3.20 -2.07
C GLU A 152 -25.58 2.11 -0.99
N ASN A 153 -24.76 1.05 -1.04
CA ASN A 153 -24.80 0.00 -0.03
C ASN A 153 -24.14 0.49 1.26
N GLU A 154 -24.94 0.91 2.24
CA GLU A 154 -24.48 1.48 3.51
C GLU A 154 -23.58 0.54 4.33
N SER A 155 -23.79 -0.78 4.25
CA SER A 155 -22.92 -1.74 4.94
C SER A 155 -21.51 -1.72 4.35
N ILE A 156 -21.40 -1.80 3.01
CA ILE A 156 -20.13 -1.73 2.30
C ILE A 156 -19.48 -0.35 2.50
N LYS A 157 -20.26 0.72 2.35
CA LYS A 157 -19.81 2.10 2.54
C LYS A 157 -19.20 2.31 3.93
N SER A 158 -19.88 1.87 4.99
CA SER A 158 -19.41 1.99 6.37
C SER A 158 -18.08 1.27 6.60
N ILE A 159 -17.95 0.04 6.07
CA ILE A 159 -16.71 -0.74 6.16
C ILE A 159 -15.55 0.00 5.48
N ILE A 160 -15.77 0.51 4.27
CA ILE A 160 -14.73 1.21 3.49
C ILE A 160 -14.36 2.54 4.14
N LEU A 161 -15.34 3.32 4.61
CA LEU A 161 -15.09 4.58 5.34
C LEU A 161 -14.24 4.34 6.58
N LYS A 162 -14.62 3.35 7.40
CA LYS A 162 -13.88 3.00 8.62
C LYS A 162 -12.43 2.61 8.29
N PHE A 163 -12.23 1.80 7.25
CA PHE A 163 -10.89 1.46 6.78
C PHE A 163 -10.12 2.70 6.31
N ASN A 164 -10.73 3.55 5.49
CA ASN A 164 -10.09 4.74 4.94
C ASN A 164 -9.59 5.69 6.05
N CYS A 165 -10.40 5.90 7.09
CA CYS A 165 -9.98 6.63 8.29
C CYS A 165 -8.85 5.94 9.06
N SER A 166 -8.86 4.61 9.15
CA SER A 166 -7.89 3.83 9.92
C SER A 166 -6.48 3.82 9.30
N ILE A 167 -6.35 4.15 8.02
CA ILE A 167 -5.06 4.17 7.30
C ILE A 167 -4.46 5.58 7.15
N GLU A 168 -4.98 6.59 7.85
CA GLU A 168 -4.49 7.97 7.70
C GLU A 168 -3.00 8.09 8.04
N ASN A 169 -2.55 7.43 9.11
CA ASN A 169 -1.13 7.37 9.47
C ASN A 169 -0.26 6.76 8.37
N ALA A 170 -0.78 5.78 7.61
CA ALA A 170 -0.07 5.21 6.46
C ALA A 170 0.04 6.22 5.31
N ARG A 171 -1.00 7.04 5.09
CA ARG A 171 -0.99 8.12 4.08
C ARG A 171 0.03 9.18 4.45
N GLU A 172 0.04 9.63 5.70
CA GLU A 172 0.99 10.60 6.22
C GLU A 172 2.44 10.10 6.09
N LYS A 173 2.71 8.86 6.50
CA LYS A 173 4.03 8.23 6.35
C LYS A 173 4.47 8.15 4.89
N ARG A 174 3.62 7.70 3.98
CA ARG A 174 3.95 7.68 2.55
C ARG A 174 4.19 9.08 1.99
N ASN A 175 3.39 10.06 2.38
CA ASN A 175 3.56 11.44 1.92
C ASN A 175 4.88 12.05 2.42
N SER A 176 5.34 11.65 3.60
CA SER A 176 6.61 12.10 4.17
C SER A 176 7.83 11.75 3.29
N PHE A 177 7.76 10.71 2.46
CA PHE A 177 8.83 10.35 1.53
C PHE A 177 9.12 11.43 0.49
N THR A 178 8.15 12.30 0.21
CA THR A 178 8.33 13.45 -0.68
C THR A 178 9.20 14.54 -0.05
N HIS A 179 9.36 14.51 1.26
CA HIS A 179 9.96 15.58 2.05
C HIS A 179 11.20 15.14 2.84
N ARG A 180 11.48 13.83 2.88
CA ARG A 180 12.54 13.21 3.68
C ARG A 180 13.26 12.17 2.84
N PHE A 181 14.57 12.33 2.64
CA PHE A 181 15.37 11.33 1.95
C PHE A 181 16.77 11.22 2.58
N PRO A 182 17.04 10.18 3.38
CA PRO A 182 16.23 8.97 3.58
C PRO A 182 14.93 9.21 4.40
N LYS A 183 13.97 8.28 4.32
CA LYS A 183 12.63 8.44 4.92
C LYS A 183 12.61 8.75 6.44
N ASN A 184 13.66 8.39 7.15
CA ASN A 184 13.86 8.62 8.57
C ASN A 184 14.60 9.94 8.87
N GLU A 185 14.98 10.70 7.86
CA GLU A 185 15.60 12.01 8.05
C GLU A 185 14.63 13.00 8.71
N LYS A 186 15.19 13.87 9.54
CA LYS A 186 14.44 14.90 10.25
C LYS A 186 13.98 15.99 9.27
N ASP A 187 12.69 16.32 9.31
CA ASP A 187 12.14 17.45 8.56
C ASP A 187 12.33 18.77 9.35
N PHE A 188 13.35 19.54 8.97
CA PHE A 188 13.72 20.81 9.61
C PHE A 188 13.04 22.04 8.99
N ARG A 189 12.10 21.86 8.05
CA ARG A 189 11.44 23.00 7.41
C ARG A 189 10.67 23.84 8.43
N THR A 190 10.61 25.14 8.18
CA THR A 190 9.83 26.07 9.00
C THR A 190 8.33 25.92 8.69
N LYS A 191 7.51 26.03 9.72
CA LYS A 191 6.04 26.07 9.62
C LYS A 191 5.56 27.45 10.08
N SER A 192 4.79 28.12 9.22
CA SER A 192 4.02 29.31 9.60
C SER A 192 2.62 28.91 10.05
N SER A 193 2.18 29.38 11.21
CA SER A 193 0.80 29.18 11.70
C SER A 193 0.27 30.46 12.32
N VAL A 194 -1.05 30.62 12.31
CA VAL A 194 -1.74 31.73 12.99
C VAL A 194 -2.22 31.21 14.34
N VAL A 195 -1.63 31.72 15.42
CA VAL A 195 -2.06 31.40 16.79
C VAL A 195 -2.57 32.68 17.41
N ASN A 196 -3.85 32.69 17.81
CA ASN A 196 -4.52 33.87 18.40
C ASN A 196 -4.39 35.15 17.54
N GLY A 197 -4.56 35.03 16.23
CA GLY A 197 -4.50 36.16 15.28
C GLY A 197 -3.09 36.69 15.01
N ARG A 198 -2.03 36.07 15.56
CA ARG A 198 -0.63 36.43 15.28
C ARG A 198 0.03 35.38 14.39
N ASN A 199 0.76 35.85 13.39
CA ASN A 199 1.61 35.00 12.58
C ASN A 199 2.79 34.52 13.43
N THR A 200 2.90 33.21 13.58
CA THR A 200 4.02 32.56 14.26
C THR A 200 4.81 31.75 13.25
N LEU A 201 6.15 31.87 13.31
CA LEU A 201 7.07 31.04 12.54
C LEU A 201 7.74 30.08 13.52
N SER A 202 7.57 28.79 13.30
CA SER A 202 8.23 27.75 14.08
C SER A 202 9.22 26.99 13.20
N ALA A 203 10.45 26.82 13.68
CA ALA A 203 11.37 25.84 13.08
C ALA A 203 10.97 24.45 13.59
N GLY A 204 10.67 23.52 12.69
CA GLY A 204 10.38 22.15 13.09
C GLY A 204 11.57 21.55 13.84
N SER A 205 11.32 20.89 14.98
CA SER A 205 12.37 20.19 15.75
C SER A 205 12.95 18.96 15.01
N GLY A 206 12.42 18.65 13.83
CA GLY A 206 12.78 17.49 13.04
C GLY A 206 12.17 16.23 13.65
N GLU A 207 10.95 15.88 13.24
CA GLU A 207 10.31 14.63 13.66
C GLU A 207 11.01 13.45 12.96
N PHE A 208 11.75 12.67 13.74
CA PHE A 208 12.39 11.44 13.30
C PHE A 208 11.38 10.29 13.40
N ILE A 209 11.17 9.54 12.31
CA ILE A 209 10.36 8.32 12.33
C ILE A 209 11.31 7.13 12.26
N SER A 210 11.27 6.29 13.27
CA SER A 210 12.13 5.11 13.36
C SER A 210 11.73 4.00 12.39
N ASN A 211 12.68 3.14 12.04
CA ASN A 211 12.42 1.94 11.24
C ASN A 211 11.39 1.02 11.90
N TYR A 212 11.39 0.94 13.24
CA TYR A 212 10.38 0.20 13.99
C TYR A 212 8.97 0.79 13.79
N GLU A 213 8.82 2.11 13.81
CA GLU A 213 7.51 2.76 13.60
C GLU A 213 6.99 2.54 12.17
N PHE A 214 7.87 2.50 11.17
CA PHE A 214 7.49 2.10 9.83
C PHE A 214 7.04 0.64 9.78
N LEU A 215 7.81 -0.29 10.36
CA LEU A 215 7.44 -1.70 10.40
C LEU A 215 6.10 -1.92 11.11
N LYS A 216 5.91 -1.28 12.28
CA LYS A 216 4.66 -1.34 13.03
C LYS A 216 3.47 -0.86 12.19
N ASN A 217 3.60 0.29 11.54
CA ASN A 217 2.53 0.81 10.68
C ASN A 217 2.27 -0.09 9.46
N ILE A 218 3.30 -0.68 8.87
CA ILE A 218 3.17 -1.63 7.76
C ILE A 218 2.38 -2.86 8.19
N ASN A 219 2.71 -3.45 9.35
CA ASN A 219 2.00 -4.60 9.89
C ASN A 219 0.53 -4.26 10.17
N GLU A 220 0.28 -3.14 10.86
CA GLU A 220 -1.08 -2.66 11.17
C GLU A 220 -1.90 -2.41 9.90
N SER A 221 -1.32 -1.74 8.90
CA SER A 221 -1.98 -1.43 7.63
C SER A 221 -2.29 -2.69 6.83
N SER A 222 -1.38 -3.67 6.85
CA SER A 222 -1.57 -4.96 6.17
C SER A 222 -2.70 -5.76 6.79
N GLU A 223 -2.80 -5.79 8.13
CA GLU A 223 -3.89 -6.44 8.86
C GLU A 223 -5.23 -5.73 8.63
N LEU A 224 -5.26 -4.40 8.68
CA LEU A 224 -6.46 -3.62 8.36
C LEU A 224 -6.94 -3.88 6.93
N PHE A 225 -6.01 -4.00 5.98
CA PHE A 225 -6.35 -4.25 4.59
C PHE A 225 -6.84 -5.68 4.37
N LYS A 226 -6.24 -6.68 5.04
CA LYS A 226 -6.80 -8.04 5.06
C LYS A 226 -8.25 -8.03 5.57
N LYS A 227 -8.49 -7.41 6.72
CA LYS A 227 -9.84 -7.29 7.30
C LYS A 227 -10.82 -6.59 6.36
N LEU A 228 -10.39 -5.58 5.62
CA LEU A 228 -11.22 -4.95 4.60
C LEU A 228 -11.66 -5.97 3.54
N LEU A 229 -10.70 -6.72 2.97
CA LEU A 229 -10.98 -7.68 1.90
C LEU A 229 -11.89 -8.82 2.36
N ASP A 230 -11.62 -9.38 3.54
CA ASP A 230 -12.43 -10.45 4.13
C ASP A 230 -13.90 -10.03 4.34
N ASN A 231 -14.13 -8.74 4.64
CA ASN A 231 -15.47 -8.19 4.91
C ASN A 231 -16.19 -7.68 3.66
N LEU A 232 -15.45 -7.32 2.60
CA LEU A 232 -16.04 -6.75 1.40
C LEU A 232 -16.85 -7.76 0.58
N LYS A 233 -16.49 -9.06 0.63
CA LYS A 233 -17.16 -10.19 -0.06
C LYS A 233 -17.82 -9.79 -1.40
N LEU A 234 -17.06 -9.11 -2.25
CA LEU A 234 -17.57 -8.64 -3.54
C LEU A 234 -17.61 -9.82 -4.50
N GLU A 235 -18.81 -10.27 -4.83
CA GLU A 235 -19.04 -11.29 -5.84
C GLU A 235 -19.88 -10.71 -6.98
N ILE A 236 -19.52 -11.05 -8.22
CA ILE A 236 -20.47 -11.11 -9.32
C ILE A 236 -20.41 -12.53 -9.85
N LYS A 237 -21.51 -13.25 -9.67
CA LYS A 237 -21.80 -14.48 -10.40
C LYS A 237 -22.39 -14.10 -11.75
#